data_AF-A0A125W3M8-F1
#
_entry.id   AF-A0A125W3M8-F1
#
_cell.length_a   1.000
_cell.length_b   1.000
_cell.length_c   1.000
_cell.angle_alpha   90.00
_cell.angle_beta   90.00
_cell.angle_gamma   90.00
#
_symmetry.space_group_name_H-M   'P 1'
#
loop_
_entity.id
_entity.type
_entity.pdbx_description
1 polymer ?
#
loop_
_entity_poly.entity_id
_entity_poly.type
_entity_poly.pdbx_seq_one_letter_code
_entity_poly.pdbx_strand_id
1 'polypeptide(L)'
;GTAGQVLRAGITTSGNYSGVSTSATVRVKDNDQAIVTPTAEGFISVPTFNFGQVDVASATKQHGLKKAADYYGNGTRNPYLRIKKTQPNWSLTAQLSQPKSATDSLPTATRLLLGAAPVSSFSNYNQPTELKNAVGTTSAISLNANNTATRIITNQQFTGSNIYQLDFTFNNVKLEVPANQGVKGQQYQAVITWNLVTGP
;
A
#
# COMPACT_ATOMS: atom_id res chain seq x y z
N GLY A 1 16.22 5.60 -14.40
CA GLY A 1 15.80 6.30 -13.18
C GLY A 1 15.29 5.28 -12.19
N THR A 2 15.43 5.55 -10.89
CA THR A 2 14.90 4.67 -9.84
C THR A 2 13.38 4.85 -9.76
N ALA A 3 12.61 3.76 -9.63
CA ALA A 3 11.15 3.84 -9.54
C ALA A 3 10.71 4.71 -8.35
N GLY A 4 9.79 5.65 -8.61
CA GLY A 4 9.34 6.63 -7.62
C GLY A 4 10.25 7.84 -7.46
N GLN A 5 11.42 7.90 -8.11
CA GLN A 5 12.29 9.08 -8.10
C GLN A 5 11.59 10.28 -8.77
N VAL A 6 11.74 11.47 -8.21
CA VAL A 6 11.30 12.73 -8.84
C VAL A 6 12.47 13.37 -9.55
N LEU A 7 12.31 13.66 -10.83
CA LEU A 7 13.30 14.30 -11.68
C LEU A 7 12.80 15.69 -12.09
N ARG A 8 13.73 16.60 -12.37
CA ARG A 8 13.44 17.87 -13.04
C ARG A 8 13.65 17.69 -14.54
N ALA A 9 12.61 17.95 -15.32
CA ALA A 9 12.68 17.99 -16.78
C ALA A 9 12.64 19.47 -17.22
N GLY A 10 13.68 19.94 -17.91
CA GLY A 10 13.74 21.29 -18.46
C GLY A 10 13.76 21.23 -19.98
N ILE A 11 13.12 22.22 -20.63
CA ILE A 11 13.23 22.45 -22.07
C ILE A 11 13.68 23.89 -22.26
N THR A 12 14.73 24.08 -23.05
CA THR A 12 15.17 25.39 -23.52
C THR A 12 15.01 25.43 -25.03
N THR A 13 14.28 26.41 -25.54
CA THR A 13 14.13 26.65 -26.98
C THR A 13 14.87 27.92 -27.36
N SER A 14 15.71 27.85 -28.38
CA SER A 14 16.50 28.98 -28.88
C SER A 14 16.49 29.04 -30.40
N GLY A 15 16.67 30.25 -30.95
CA GLY A 15 16.72 30.56 -32.39
C GLY A 15 17.18 32.00 -32.59
N ASN A 16 16.61 32.73 -33.55
CA ASN A 16 16.86 34.19 -33.71
C ASN A 16 16.21 35.05 -32.62
N TYR A 17 16.01 34.49 -31.43
CA TYR A 17 15.42 35.11 -30.26
C TYR A 17 16.17 34.61 -29.02
N SER A 18 16.11 35.39 -27.93
CA SER A 18 16.71 35.00 -26.65
C SER A 18 16.09 33.69 -26.15
N GLY A 19 16.93 32.73 -25.75
CA GLY A 19 16.47 31.40 -25.35
C GLY A 19 15.42 31.46 -24.23
N VAL A 20 14.28 30.79 -24.44
CA VAL A 20 13.21 30.67 -23.45
C VAL A 20 13.32 29.31 -22.80
N SER A 21 13.28 29.26 -21.47
CA SER A 21 13.39 28.02 -20.70
C SER A 21 12.15 27.78 -19.85
N THR A 22 11.68 26.53 -19.81
CA THR A 22 10.65 26.06 -18.89
C THR A 22 11.11 24.77 -18.21
N SER A 23 10.62 24.49 -17.01
CA SER A 23 10.89 23.22 -16.34
C SER A 23 9.69 22.71 -15.55
N ALA A 24 9.57 21.39 -15.49
CA ALA A 24 8.57 20.67 -14.72
C ALA A 24 9.24 19.57 -13.88
N THR A 25 8.51 19.06 -12.88
CA THR A 25 8.90 17.84 -12.18
C THR A 25 8.15 16.65 -12.77
N VAL A 26 8.85 15.52 -12.92
CA VAL A 26 8.27 14.25 -13.36
C VAL A 26 8.64 13.17 -12.36
N ARG A 27 7.67 12.37 -11.92
CA ARG A 27 7.95 11.20 -11.09
C ARG A 27 8.10 9.98 -12.00
N VAL A 28 9.21 9.28 -11.87
CA VAL A 28 9.43 7.99 -12.52
C VAL A 28 8.35 7.04 -12.01
N LYS A 29 7.52 6.53 -12.93
CA LYS A 29 6.39 5.68 -12.59
C LYS A 29 6.85 4.45 -11.81
N ASP A 30 6.14 4.12 -10.75
CA ASP A 30 6.24 2.80 -10.13
C ASP A 30 5.57 1.80 -11.08
N ASN A 31 6.33 0.85 -11.61
CA ASN A 31 5.82 -0.12 -12.59
C ASN A 31 4.71 -1.03 -12.03
N ASP A 32 4.65 -1.14 -10.71
CA ASP A 32 3.96 -2.24 -10.04
C ASP A 32 2.80 -1.79 -9.15
N GLN A 33 2.81 -0.52 -8.72
CA GLN A 33 1.75 0.05 -7.90
C GLN A 33 1.44 1.47 -8.36
N ALA A 34 0.16 1.74 -8.64
CA ALA A 34 -0.26 3.04 -9.12
C ALA A 34 -0.02 4.13 -8.07
N ILE A 35 0.76 5.14 -8.43
CA ILE A 35 0.84 6.39 -7.69
C ILE A 35 -0.12 7.37 -8.37
N VAL A 36 -1.12 7.81 -7.64
CA VAL A 36 -1.98 8.93 -8.07
C VAL A 36 -1.57 10.19 -7.34
N THR A 37 -1.74 11.35 -7.97
CA THR A 37 -1.62 12.62 -7.26
C THR A 37 -2.99 12.93 -6.66
N PRO A 38 -3.19 12.78 -5.34
CA PRO A 38 -4.49 13.07 -4.74
C PRO A 38 -4.76 14.57 -4.81
N THR A 39 -5.95 14.91 -5.35
CA THR A 39 -6.45 16.28 -5.46
C THR A 39 -6.80 16.89 -4.10
N ALA A 40 -7.13 16.07 -3.10
CA ALA A 40 -7.39 16.46 -1.71
C ALA A 40 -6.59 15.58 -0.70
N GLU A 41 -6.95 15.59 0.58
CA GLU A 41 -6.53 14.54 1.53
C GLU A 41 -7.02 13.17 1.04
N GLY A 42 -6.25 12.11 1.26
CA GLY A 42 -6.61 10.77 0.82
C GLY A 42 -5.42 9.87 0.49
N PHE A 43 -5.70 8.81 -0.26
CA PHE A 43 -4.70 7.81 -0.62
C PHE A 43 -3.96 8.23 -1.91
N ILE A 44 -2.63 8.21 -1.84
CA ILE A 44 -1.73 8.36 -2.98
C ILE A 44 -1.54 7.01 -3.68
N SER A 45 -1.50 5.95 -2.89
CA SER A 45 -1.22 4.60 -3.37
C SER A 45 -1.77 3.58 -2.38
N VAL A 46 -2.40 2.52 -2.89
CA VAL A 46 -3.02 1.45 -2.09
C VAL A 46 -2.47 0.10 -2.57
N PRO A 47 -2.00 -0.77 -1.67
CA PRO A 47 -1.40 -2.04 -2.08
C PRO A 47 -2.46 -3.06 -2.48
N THR A 48 -2.07 -3.98 -3.36
CA THR A 48 -2.80 -5.21 -3.64
C THR A 48 -2.04 -6.40 -3.04
N PHE A 49 -2.75 -7.46 -2.66
CA PHE A 49 -2.15 -8.68 -2.10
C PHE A 49 -2.68 -9.92 -2.84
N ASN A 50 -1.76 -10.72 -3.37
CA ASN A 50 -2.03 -11.83 -4.28
C ASN A 50 -1.16 -13.00 -3.82
N PHE A 51 -1.85 -14.03 -3.34
CA PHE A 51 -1.24 -15.21 -2.76
C PHE A 51 -0.99 -16.30 -3.81
N GLY A 52 -1.33 -16.02 -5.07
CA GLY A 52 -1.28 -17.00 -6.15
C GLY A 52 -2.24 -18.16 -5.90
N GLN A 53 -1.91 -19.31 -6.46
CA GLN A 53 -2.59 -20.54 -6.15
C GLN A 53 -2.09 -21.08 -4.81
N VAL A 54 -3.03 -21.41 -3.92
CA VAL A 54 -2.76 -22.00 -2.61
C VAL A 54 -3.48 -23.33 -2.49
N ASP A 55 -2.89 -24.28 -1.74
CA ASP A 55 -3.48 -25.60 -1.52
C ASP A 55 -4.56 -25.57 -0.43
N VAL A 56 -5.57 -26.44 -0.57
CA VAL A 56 -6.49 -26.78 0.52
C VAL A 56 -5.75 -27.66 1.52
N ALA A 57 -5.58 -27.16 2.74
CA ALA A 57 -4.85 -27.86 3.80
C ALA A 57 -5.81 -28.51 4.81
N SER A 58 -5.42 -29.66 5.34
CA SER A 58 -6.18 -30.38 6.39
C SER A 58 -6.09 -29.72 7.78
N ALA A 59 -5.22 -28.71 7.92
CA ALA A 59 -5.04 -27.89 9.11
C ALA A 59 -5.02 -26.40 8.70
N THR A 60 -5.24 -25.50 9.67
CA THR A 60 -5.09 -24.06 9.43
C THR A 60 -3.69 -23.77 8.91
N LYS A 61 -3.59 -23.03 7.80
CA LYS A 61 -2.33 -22.76 7.13
C LYS A 61 -2.20 -21.28 6.76
N GLN A 62 -0.98 -20.78 6.87
CA GLN A 62 -0.61 -19.44 6.43
C GLN A 62 0.11 -19.51 5.08
N HIS A 63 -0.35 -18.71 4.13
CA HIS A 63 0.17 -18.64 2.77
C HIS A 63 0.86 -17.29 2.57
N GLY A 64 2.10 -17.30 2.09
CA GLY A 64 2.80 -16.07 1.72
C GLY A 64 2.32 -15.50 0.39
N LEU A 65 2.59 -14.22 0.16
CA LEU A 65 2.41 -13.60 -1.16
C LEU A 65 3.13 -14.41 -2.25
N LYS A 66 2.55 -14.44 -3.45
CA LYS A 66 3.23 -14.95 -4.64
C LYS A 66 4.56 -14.20 -4.82
N LYS A 67 5.61 -14.90 -5.29
CA LYS A 67 6.99 -14.42 -5.40
C LYS A 67 7.09 -12.92 -5.69
N ALA A 68 7.94 -12.22 -4.94
CA ALA A 68 8.07 -10.76 -5.01
C ALA A 68 8.37 -10.24 -6.43
N ALA A 69 9.05 -11.01 -7.28
CA ALA A 69 9.31 -10.63 -8.68
C ALA A 69 8.04 -10.56 -9.55
N ASP A 70 6.98 -11.28 -9.19
CA ASP A 70 5.64 -11.17 -9.80
C ASP A 70 4.85 -9.96 -9.27
N TYR A 71 5.40 -9.27 -8.26
CA TYR A 71 4.68 -8.33 -7.42
C TYR A 71 5.25 -6.91 -7.53
N TYR A 72 6.58 -6.80 -7.57
CA TYR A 72 7.32 -5.57 -7.77
C TYR A 72 8.56 -5.90 -8.60
N GLY A 73 8.78 -5.22 -9.73
CA GLY A 73 9.66 -5.60 -10.84
C GLY A 73 11.18 -5.73 -10.58
N ASN A 74 11.60 -6.07 -9.36
CA ASN A 74 12.93 -6.56 -8.98
C ASN A 74 12.91 -7.48 -7.73
N GLY A 75 11.73 -7.87 -7.22
CA GLY A 75 11.59 -8.75 -6.06
C GLY A 75 12.04 -8.17 -4.71
N THR A 76 12.40 -6.89 -4.65
CA THR A 76 12.99 -6.25 -3.45
C THR A 76 12.09 -5.25 -2.76
N ARG A 77 10.92 -4.92 -3.34
CA ARG A 77 10.05 -3.85 -2.82
C ARG A 77 8.88 -4.43 -2.04
N ASN A 78 8.58 -3.78 -0.91
CA ASN A 78 7.43 -4.09 -0.09
C ASN A 78 6.16 -3.46 -0.69
N PRO A 79 5.00 -4.13 -0.63
CA PRO A 79 3.71 -3.47 -0.77
C PRO A 79 3.62 -2.28 0.18
N TYR A 80 3.03 -1.18 -0.25
CA TYR A 80 2.93 -0.01 0.61
C TYR A 80 1.60 0.73 0.49
N LEU A 81 1.13 1.32 1.58
CA LEU A 81 0.02 2.27 1.57
C LEU A 81 0.62 3.66 1.72
N ARG A 82 0.32 4.58 0.81
CA ARG A 82 0.78 5.98 0.92
C ARG A 82 -0.42 6.91 1.02
N ILE A 83 -0.38 7.81 1.99
CA ILE A 83 -1.46 8.75 2.30
C ILE A 83 -0.97 10.19 2.25
N LYS A 84 -1.88 11.09 1.91
CA LYS A 84 -1.75 12.53 2.04
C LYS A 84 -2.80 13.03 3.03
N LYS A 85 -2.37 13.82 3.98
CA LYS A 85 -3.22 14.50 4.96
C LYS A 85 -2.64 15.89 5.25
N THR A 86 -3.46 16.80 5.70
CA THR A 86 -3.09 18.18 6.06
C THR A 86 -3.39 18.49 7.52
N GLN A 87 -4.40 17.85 8.09
CA GLN A 87 -4.75 18.02 9.50
C GLN A 87 -3.77 17.30 10.45
N PRO A 88 -3.56 17.80 11.68
CA PRO A 88 -2.77 17.11 12.69
C PRO A 88 -3.47 15.86 13.20
N ASN A 89 -4.79 15.93 13.40
CA ASN A 89 -5.59 14.82 13.87
C ASN A 89 -6.00 13.91 12.70
N TRP A 90 -5.54 12.67 12.74
CA TRP A 90 -5.91 11.67 11.74
C TRP A 90 -5.77 10.25 12.28
N SER A 91 -6.55 9.33 11.73
CA SER A 91 -6.43 7.90 12.04
C SER A 91 -6.68 7.06 10.81
N LEU A 92 -6.21 5.82 10.84
CA LEU A 92 -6.37 4.87 9.74
C LEU A 92 -6.97 3.57 10.26
N THR A 93 -8.01 3.10 9.58
CA THR A 93 -8.57 1.77 9.78
C THR A 93 -8.59 0.99 8.47
N ALA A 94 -8.65 -0.33 8.57
CA ALA A 94 -8.82 -1.21 7.42
C ALA A 94 -9.86 -2.31 7.73
N GLN A 95 -10.59 -2.73 6.71
CA GLN A 95 -11.55 -3.83 6.76
C GLN A 95 -11.21 -4.82 5.67
N LEU A 96 -11.39 -6.11 5.93
CA LEU A 96 -11.28 -7.16 4.92
C LEU A 96 -12.65 -7.77 4.68
N SER A 97 -13.10 -7.78 3.43
CA SER A 97 -14.31 -8.50 3.04
C SER A 97 -14.08 -10.01 3.06
N GLN A 98 -15.14 -10.78 3.21
CA GLN A 98 -15.07 -12.23 3.02
C GLN A 98 -14.53 -12.55 1.61
N PRO A 99 -13.56 -13.48 1.47
CA PRO A 99 -13.06 -13.88 0.16
C PRO A 99 -14.09 -14.77 -0.54
N LYS A 100 -14.47 -14.41 -1.76
CA LYS A 100 -15.50 -15.10 -2.53
C LYS A 100 -14.98 -15.53 -3.89
N SER A 101 -15.39 -16.71 -4.34
CA SER A 101 -15.30 -17.15 -5.73
C SER A 101 -16.67 -17.04 -6.40
N ALA A 102 -16.79 -17.53 -7.63
CA ALA A 102 -18.07 -17.57 -8.33
C ALA A 102 -19.09 -18.53 -7.69
N THR A 103 -18.62 -19.58 -7.02
CA THR A 103 -19.46 -20.69 -6.53
C THR A 103 -19.27 -21.01 -5.05
N ASP A 104 -18.33 -20.37 -4.37
CA ASP A 104 -17.96 -20.67 -2.99
C ASP A 104 -17.47 -19.41 -2.25
N SER A 105 -17.33 -19.48 -0.93
CA SER A 105 -16.77 -18.41 -0.10
C SER A 105 -15.91 -19.00 1.02
N LEU A 106 -14.71 -18.45 1.21
CA LEU A 106 -13.91 -18.79 2.38
C LEU A 106 -14.60 -18.28 3.65
N PRO A 107 -14.41 -18.92 4.81
CA PRO A 107 -15.09 -18.53 6.04
C PRO A 107 -14.60 -17.17 6.53
N THR A 108 -15.43 -16.48 7.30
CA THR A 108 -15.09 -15.18 7.92
C THR A 108 -13.96 -15.26 8.94
N ALA A 109 -13.62 -16.47 9.39
CA ALA A 109 -12.43 -16.77 10.19
C ALA A 109 -11.11 -16.72 9.38
N THR A 110 -11.18 -16.57 8.06
CA THR A 110 -10.00 -16.29 7.22
C THR A 110 -9.40 -14.94 7.61
N ARG A 111 -8.08 -14.85 7.69
CA ARG A 111 -7.38 -13.64 8.14
C ARG A 111 -6.31 -13.20 7.15
N LEU A 112 -6.22 -11.90 6.94
CA LEU A 112 -5.05 -11.27 6.33
C LEU A 112 -4.13 -10.75 7.43
N LEU A 113 -2.95 -11.35 7.54
CA LEU A 113 -1.90 -10.93 8.46
C LEU A 113 -0.96 -10.01 7.68
N LEU A 114 -0.87 -8.74 8.06
CA LEU A 114 0.05 -7.77 7.44
C LEU A 114 1.32 -7.58 8.28
N GLY A 115 1.32 -8.05 9.53
CA GLY A 115 2.43 -7.86 10.47
C GLY A 115 2.55 -6.41 10.93
N ALA A 116 3.66 -6.09 11.59
CA ALA A 116 4.01 -4.70 11.89
C ALA A 116 4.58 -4.04 10.63
N ALA A 117 4.12 -2.84 10.31
CA ALA A 117 4.57 -2.08 9.14
C ALA A 117 5.47 -0.92 9.56
N PRO A 118 6.71 -0.82 9.06
CA PRO A 118 7.47 0.42 9.11
C PRO A 118 6.69 1.59 8.50
N VAL A 119 6.74 2.73 9.18
CA VAL A 119 6.09 3.96 8.78
C VAL A 119 7.17 4.99 8.47
N SER A 120 7.03 5.64 7.32
CA SER A 120 7.91 6.74 6.89
C SER A 120 7.11 7.99 6.58
N SER A 121 7.71 9.15 6.84
CA SER A 121 7.23 10.45 6.37
C SER A 121 8.03 10.92 5.16
N PHE A 122 7.49 11.90 4.44
CA PHE A 122 8.20 12.54 3.32
C PHE A 122 8.33 14.05 3.54
N SER A 123 9.54 14.57 3.28
CA SER A 123 9.79 16.01 3.12
C SER A 123 10.04 16.34 1.66
N ASN A 124 9.75 17.58 1.26
CA ASN A 124 9.82 18.03 -0.14
C ASN A 124 9.08 17.10 -1.10
N TYR A 125 7.89 16.63 -0.71
CA TYR A 125 7.15 15.65 -1.50
C TYR A 125 6.90 16.16 -2.93
N ASN A 126 7.06 15.28 -3.92
CA ASN A 126 6.97 15.60 -5.35
C ASN A 126 8.01 16.64 -5.84
N GLN A 127 9.12 16.82 -5.12
CA GLN A 127 10.26 17.63 -5.57
C GLN A 127 11.50 16.75 -5.79
N PRO A 128 12.47 17.18 -6.62
CA PRO A 128 13.73 16.45 -6.80
C PRO A 128 14.54 16.25 -5.51
N THR A 129 14.27 17.05 -4.48
CA THR A 129 14.86 16.97 -3.13
C THR A 129 13.99 16.18 -2.15
N GLU A 130 13.07 15.34 -2.65
CA GLU A 130 12.23 14.49 -1.81
C GLU A 130 13.06 13.55 -0.95
N LEU A 131 12.77 13.51 0.36
CA LEU A 131 13.42 12.63 1.31
C LEU A 131 12.39 11.77 2.02
N LYS A 132 12.68 10.47 2.14
CA LYS A 132 11.91 9.50 2.92
C LYS A 132 12.58 9.34 4.30
N ASN A 133 11.84 9.61 5.37
CA ASN A 133 12.34 9.55 6.74
C ASN A 133 11.56 8.51 7.54
N ALA A 134 12.24 7.60 8.23
CA ALA A 134 11.57 6.66 9.12
C ALA A 134 10.98 7.40 10.34
N VAL A 135 9.74 7.09 10.70
CA VAL A 135 9.05 7.72 11.85
C VAL A 135 8.55 6.72 12.90
N GLY A 136 8.56 5.43 12.58
CA GLY A 136 8.26 4.38 13.55
C GLY A 136 7.69 3.13 12.89
N THR A 137 6.95 2.34 13.66
CA THR A 137 6.30 1.11 13.23
C THR A 137 4.89 1.04 13.78
N THR A 138 3.98 0.39 13.03
CA THR A 138 2.65 0.05 13.57
C THR A 138 2.77 -1.13 14.54
N SER A 139 1.73 -1.35 15.36
CA SER A 139 1.50 -2.67 15.96
C SER A 139 1.28 -3.72 14.87
N ALA A 140 1.33 -5.01 15.23
CA ALA A 140 1.03 -6.09 14.29
C ALA A 140 -0.43 -6.00 13.80
N ILE A 141 -0.61 -5.94 12.49
CA ILE A 141 -1.92 -5.78 11.85
C ILE A 141 -2.45 -7.15 11.41
N SER A 142 -3.70 -7.43 11.79
CA SER A 142 -4.46 -8.59 11.36
C SER A 142 -5.90 -8.20 11.06
N LEU A 143 -6.38 -8.53 9.87
CA LEU A 143 -7.76 -8.26 9.44
C LEU A 143 -8.52 -9.58 9.37
N ASN A 144 -9.62 -9.67 10.10
CA ASN A 144 -10.60 -10.76 9.93
C ASN A 144 -11.44 -10.49 8.70
N ALA A 145 -11.74 -11.53 7.92
CA ALA A 145 -12.50 -11.41 6.68
C ALA A 145 -14.03 -11.32 6.91
N ASN A 146 -14.42 -10.40 7.79
CA ASN A 146 -15.78 -10.21 8.27
C ASN A 146 -16.25 -8.74 8.21
N ASN A 147 -15.53 -7.89 7.46
CA ASN A 147 -15.75 -6.44 7.35
C ASN A 147 -15.62 -5.65 8.66
N THR A 148 -15.05 -6.23 9.73
CA THR A 148 -14.81 -5.49 10.98
C THR A 148 -13.66 -4.50 10.80
N ALA A 149 -13.88 -3.25 11.20
CA ALA A 149 -12.85 -2.21 11.16
C ALA A 149 -11.74 -2.53 12.16
N THR A 150 -10.53 -2.70 11.65
CA THR A 150 -9.32 -2.86 12.47
C THR A 150 -8.54 -1.57 12.44
N ARG A 151 -8.12 -1.09 13.61
CA ARG A 151 -7.32 0.11 13.73
C ARG A 151 -5.88 -0.17 13.33
N ILE A 152 -5.36 0.66 12.43
CA ILE A 152 -4.00 0.56 11.89
C ILE A 152 -3.12 1.63 12.51
N ILE A 153 -3.63 2.86 12.56
CA ILE A 153 -2.97 4.02 13.16
C ILE A 153 -3.97 4.73 14.06
N THR A 154 -3.58 4.98 15.31
CA THR A 154 -4.37 5.79 16.26
C THR A 154 -4.13 7.27 16.02
N ASN A 155 -5.09 8.11 16.45
CA ASN A 155 -4.89 9.55 16.41
C ASN A 155 -3.59 9.95 17.15
N GLN A 156 -2.87 10.93 16.59
CA GLN A 156 -1.62 11.46 17.13
C GLN A 156 -0.46 10.45 17.24
N GLN A 157 -0.59 9.23 16.70
CA GLN A 157 0.52 8.25 16.71
C GLN A 157 1.72 8.71 15.88
N PHE A 158 1.46 9.35 14.74
CA PHE A 158 2.49 9.93 13.88
C PHE A 158 2.08 11.35 13.49
N THR A 159 2.96 12.31 13.75
CA THR A 159 2.71 13.75 13.55
C THR A 159 3.87 14.40 12.78
N GLY A 160 3.73 15.67 12.41
CA GLY A 160 4.81 16.47 11.81
C GLY A 160 5.04 16.29 10.30
N SER A 161 4.26 15.47 9.59
CA SER A 161 4.31 15.39 8.12
C SER A 161 2.92 15.34 7.50
N ASN A 162 2.81 15.72 6.24
CA ASN A 162 1.58 15.64 5.45
C ASN A 162 1.50 14.37 4.59
N ILE A 163 2.59 13.61 4.51
CA ILE A 163 2.68 12.42 3.68
C ILE A 163 3.27 11.30 4.52
N TYR A 164 2.54 10.19 4.61
CA TYR A 164 3.03 8.99 5.28
C TYR A 164 2.95 7.79 4.33
N GLN A 165 3.88 6.86 4.51
CA GLN A 165 3.89 5.57 3.86
C GLN A 165 4.03 4.47 4.91
N LEU A 166 3.16 3.46 4.83
CA LEU A 166 3.28 2.21 5.55
C LEU A 166 3.84 1.19 4.59
N ASP A 167 5.01 0.63 4.89
CA ASP A 167 5.63 -0.44 4.11
C ASP A 167 5.28 -1.80 4.75
N PHE A 168 4.52 -2.63 4.05
CA PHE A 168 4.18 -3.98 4.52
C PHE A 168 5.30 -4.94 4.14
N THR A 169 6.09 -5.39 5.10
CA THR A 169 7.19 -6.32 4.83
C THR A 169 6.66 -7.56 4.11
N PHE A 170 7.14 -7.79 2.87
CA PHE A 170 6.63 -8.83 1.99
C PHE A 170 6.53 -10.20 2.66
N ASN A 171 7.58 -10.59 3.40
CA ASN A 171 7.64 -11.88 4.09
C ASN A 171 6.65 -12.00 5.26
N ASN A 172 6.19 -10.87 5.83
CA ASN A 172 5.24 -10.85 6.94
C ASN A 172 3.79 -10.89 6.46
N VAL A 173 3.52 -10.57 5.19
CA VAL A 173 2.18 -10.63 4.63
C VAL A 173 1.78 -12.08 4.40
N LYS A 174 0.76 -12.53 5.14
CA LYS A 174 0.21 -13.89 5.06
C LYS A 174 -1.31 -13.89 4.93
N LEU A 175 -1.83 -14.83 4.15
CA LEU A 175 -3.23 -15.23 4.18
C LEU A 175 -3.36 -16.47 5.05
N GLU A 176 -4.05 -16.36 6.18
CA GLU A 176 -4.34 -17.48 7.07
C GLU A 176 -5.72 -18.05 6.74
N VAL A 177 -5.75 -19.31 6.30
CA VAL A 177 -6.96 -20.03 5.90
C VAL A 177 -7.18 -21.20 6.88
N PRO A 178 -8.38 -21.33 7.47
CA PRO A 178 -8.70 -22.45 8.35
C PRO A 178 -8.62 -23.82 7.64
N ALA A 179 -8.58 -24.89 8.42
CA ALA A 179 -8.55 -26.26 7.91
C ALA A 179 -9.74 -26.58 6.99
N ASN A 180 -9.47 -27.34 5.93
CA ASN A 180 -10.45 -27.89 4.98
C ASN A 180 -11.34 -26.82 4.30
N GLN A 181 -10.79 -25.63 4.03
CA GLN A 181 -11.52 -24.53 3.38
C GLN A 181 -11.09 -24.34 1.94
N GLY A 182 -12.06 -24.01 1.10
CA GLY A 182 -11.89 -23.71 -0.32
C GLY A 182 -12.00 -24.92 -1.23
N VAL A 183 -12.18 -24.64 -2.52
CA VAL A 183 -12.37 -25.60 -3.60
C VAL A 183 -11.22 -25.46 -4.60
N LYS A 184 -10.61 -26.59 -4.95
CA LYS A 184 -9.49 -26.63 -5.89
C LYS A 184 -9.88 -26.00 -7.24
N GLY A 185 -9.03 -25.13 -7.76
CA GLY A 185 -9.22 -24.45 -9.04
C GLY A 185 -10.11 -23.21 -8.98
N GLN A 186 -10.67 -22.86 -7.82
CA GLN A 186 -11.41 -21.61 -7.64
C GLN A 186 -10.49 -20.44 -7.31
N GLN A 187 -10.83 -19.25 -7.81
CA GLN A 187 -10.18 -18.00 -7.46
C GLN A 187 -11.04 -17.24 -6.45
N TYR A 188 -10.50 -17.01 -5.25
CA TYR A 188 -11.16 -16.23 -4.20
C TYR A 188 -10.63 -14.80 -4.21
N GLN A 189 -11.55 -13.83 -4.21
CA GLN A 189 -11.23 -12.42 -4.19
C GLN A 189 -11.86 -11.76 -2.97
N ALA A 190 -11.09 -10.88 -2.32
CA ALA A 190 -11.53 -10.07 -1.20
C ALA A 190 -11.12 -8.61 -1.45
N VAL A 191 -11.88 -7.71 -0.86
CA VAL A 191 -11.63 -6.26 -0.90
C VAL A 191 -11.08 -5.83 0.45
N ILE A 192 -10.03 -5.01 0.41
CA ILE A 192 -9.56 -4.29 1.58
C ILE A 192 -10.05 -2.85 1.47
N THR A 193 -10.90 -2.44 2.42
CA THR A 193 -11.38 -1.06 2.50
C THR A 193 -10.54 -0.31 3.51
N TRP A 194 -9.73 0.64 3.03
CA TRP A 194 -8.94 1.55 3.85
C TRP A 194 -9.75 2.82 4.13
N ASN A 195 -9.86 3.20 5.40
CA ASN A 195 -10.57 4.43 5.79
C ASN A 195 -9.60 5.36 6.52
N LEU A 196 -9.28 6.48 5.87
CA LEU A 196 -8.56 7.60 6.45
C LEU A 196 -9.57 8.57 7.05
N VAL A 197 -9.50 8.77 8.36
CA VAL A 197 -10.32 9.78 9.05
C VAL A 197 -9.40 10.94 9.39
N THR A 198 -9.74 12.14 8.94
CA THR A 198 -9.06 13.38 9.31
C THR A 198 -10.02 14.26 10.09
N GLY A 199 -9.50 14.95 11.11
CA GLY A 199 -10.26 15.88 11.94
C GLY A 199 -9.48 17.17 12.15
N PRO A 200 -10.15 18.30 12.43
CA PRO A 200 -9.49 19.56 12.77
C PRO A 200 -8.57 19.43 13.99
#